data_AF-A0A927LUF8-F1
#
_entry.id   AF-A0A927LUF8-F1
#
_cell.length_a   1.000
_cell.length_b   1.000
_cell.length_c   1.000
_cell.angle_alpha   90.00
_cell.angle_beta   90.00
_cell.angle_gamma   90.00
#
_symmetry.space_group_name_H-M   'P 1'
#
loop_
_entity.id
_entity.type
_entity.pdbx_description
1 polymer ?
#
loop_
_entity_poly.entity_id
_entity_poly.type
_entity_poly.pdbx_seq_one_letter_code
_entity_poly.pdbx_strand_id
1 'polypeptide(L)' 'MSATMTRDIYAYHNPLHQAGRHFVMAEHCERMKMACAGNPELFYKYAECEYYHKALAHRYKGIAAAEGM' A
#
# COMPACT_ATOMS: atom_id res chain seq x y z
N MET A 1 -6.46 38.00 4.78
CA MET A 1 -5.36 37.37 5.55
C MET A 1 -5.45 35.87 5.33
N SER A 2 -4.46 35.31 4.63
CA SER A 2 -4.37 33.88 4.30
C SER A 2 -3.82 33.13 5.51
N ALA A 3 -4.69 32.40 6.21
CA ALA A 3 -4.26 31.32 7.08
C ALA A 3 -4.31 30.04 6.23
N THR A 4 -3.13 29.56 5.86
CA THR A 4 -2.89 28.22 5.33
C THR A 4 -3.70 27.20 6.11
N MET A 5 -4.81 26.74 5.55
CA MET A 5 -5.44 25.50 5.94
C MET A 5 -4.34 24.45 5.85
N THR A 6 -3.84 24.04 7.01
CA THR A 6 -3.08 22.80 7.22
C THR A 6 -3.85 21.70 6.52
N ARG A 7 -3.50 21.47 5.26
CA ARG A 7 -4.13 20.52 4.35
C ARG A 7 -4.18 19.22 5.12
N ASP A 8 -5.39 18.84 5.46
CA ASP A 8 -5.72 17.82 6.44
C ASP A 8 -4.86 16.56 6.23
N ILE A 9 -3.73 16.51 6.92
CA ILE A 9 -2.76 15.42 6.89
C ILE A 9 -3.36 14.17 7.56
N TYR A 10 -4.54 14.32 8.18
CA TYR A 10 -5.36 13.29 8.78
C TYR A 10 -6.51 12.80 7.88
N ALA A 11 -6.51 13.15 6.58
CA ALA A 11 -7.25 12.40 5.55
C ALA A 11 -6.68 10.98 5.32
N TYR A 12 -6.20 10.35 6.40
CA TYR A 12 -5.75 8.97 6.58
C TYR A 12 -6.89 7.97 6.30
N HIS A 13 -8.11 8.45 6.07
CA HIS A 13 -9.29 7.64 5.76
C HIS A 13 -9.64 7.59 4.26
N ASN A 14 -8.91 8.29 3.38
CA ASN A 14 -9.17 8.18 1.94
C ASN A 14 -8.74 6.77 1.43
N PRO A 15 -9.67 5.95 0.90
CA PRO A 15 -9.33 4.61 0.43
C PRO A 15 -8.33 4.61 -0.73
N LEU A 16 -8.30 5.64 -1.60
CA LEU A 16 -7.28 5.76 -2.64
C LEU A 16 -5.87 5.96 -2.07
N HIS A 17 -5.73 6.76 -1.01
CA HIS A 17 -4.44 6.91 -0.32
C HIS A 17 -4.01 5.60 0.32
N GLN A 18 -4.93 4.87 0.96
CA GLN A 18 -4.62 3.55 1.52
C GLN A 18 -4.22 2.55 0.43
N ALA A 19 -4.91 2.54 -0.70
CA ALA A 19 -4.55 1.73 -1.86
C ALA A 19 -3.14 2.04 -2.36
N GLY A 20 -2.81 3.33 -2.52
CA GLY A 20 -1.47 3.77 -2.92
C GLY A 20 -0.38 3.32 -1.96
N ARG A 21 -0.58 3.47 -0.65
CA ARG A 21 0.39 3.01 0.37
C ARG A 21 0.65 1.52 0.28
N HIS A 22 -0.40 0.72 0.10
CA HIS A 22 -0.26 -0.72 -0.03
C HIS A 22 0.39 -1.14 -1.35
N PHE A 23 0.15 -0.45 -2.47
CA PHE A 23 0.91 -0.71 -3.71
C PHE A 23 2.42 -0.45 -3.53
N VAL A 24 2.80 0.65 -2.86
CA VAL A 24 4.23 0.94 -2.59
C VAL A 24 4.86 -0.13 -1.70
N MET A 25 4.14 -0.60 -0.66
CA MET A 25 4.65 -1.67 0.19
C MET A 25 4.74 -3.02 -0.53
N ALA A 26 3.79 -3.32 -1.43
CA ALA A 26 3.87 -4.51 -2.27
C ALA A 26 5.11 -4.49 -3.18
N GLU A 27 5.39 -3.36 -3.84
CA GLU A 27 6.59 -3.20 -4.66
C GLU A 27 7.88 -3.31 -3.82
N HIS A 28 7.88 -2.74 -2.61
CA HIS A 28 9.01 -2.91 -1.70
C HIS A 28 9.24 -4.38 -1.32
N CYS A 29 8.19 -5.11 -0.96
CA CYS A 29 8.28 -6.52 -0.63
C CYS A 29 8.69 -7.38 -1.85
N GLU A 30 8.26 -7.03 -3.06
CA GLU A 30 8.74 -7.66 -4.29
C GLU A 30 10.25 -7.48 -4.47
N ARG A 31 10.78 -6.26 -4.31
CA ARG A 31 12.23 -6.01 -4.38
C ARG A 31 13.00 -6.79 -3.32
N MET A 32 12.47 -6.85 -2.09
CA MET A 32 13.10 -7.61 -1.01
C MET A 32 13.07 -9.12 -1.26
N LYS A 33 11.96 -9.65 -1.77
CA LYS A 33 11.84 -11.04 -2.21
C LYS A 33 12.92 -11.38 -3.23
N MET A 34 13.15 -10.53 -4.23
CA MET A 34 14.19 -10.73 -5.24
C MET A 34 15.60 -10.59 -4.67
N ALA A 35 15.84 -9.62 -3.79
CA ALA A 35 17.14 -9.44 -3.11
C ALA A 35 17.47 -10.64 -2.21
N CYS A 36 16.46 -11.28 -1.63
CA CYS A 36 16.60 -12.46 -0.77
C CYS A 36 16.36 -13.79 -1.50
N ALA A 37 16.41 -13.83 -2.84
CA ALA A 37 16.11 -15.06 -3.61
C ALA A 37 17.00 -16.27 -3.26
N GLY A 38 18.21 -16.04 -2.75
CA GLY A 38 19.11 -17.09 -2.27
C GLY A 38 18.82 -17.60 -0.85
N ASN A 39 17.91 -16.97 -0.11
CA ASN A 39 17.49 -17.38 1.23
C ASN A 39 15.99 -17.73 1.20
N PRO A 40 15.64 -19.03 1.20
CA PRO A 40 14.24 -19.47 1.09
C PRO A 40 13.32 -18.89 2.17
N GLU A 41 13.78 -18.80 3.41
CA GLU A 41 12.98 -18.28 4.53
C GLU A 41 12.59 -16.82 4.30
N LEU A 42 13.57 -15.98 3.96
CA LEU A 42 13.32 -14.57 3.66
C LEU A 42 12.52 -14.39 2.37
N PHE A 43 12.78 -15.20 1.35
CA PHE A 43 12.02 -15.18 0.10
C PHE A 43 10.52 -15.39 0.36
N TYR A 44 10.15 -16.45 1.08
CA TYR A 44 8.74 -16.73 1.36
C TYR A 44 8.11 -15.69 2.27
N LYS A 45 8.83 -15.18 3.27
CA LYS A 45 8.38 -14.08 4.12
C LYS A 45 8.02 -12.83 3.31
N TYR A 46 8.87 -12.44 2.36
CA TYR A 46 8.61 -11.28 1.51
C TYR A 46 7.56 -11.55 0.42
N ALA A 47 7.43 -12.80 -0.06
CA ALA A 47 6.36 -13.21 -0.95
C ALA A 47 4.97 -13.10 -0.28
N GLU A 48 4.85 -13.55 0.97
CA GLU A 48 3.62 -13.38 1.76
C GLU A 48 3.30 -11.90 2.00
N CYS A 49 4.31 -11.09 2.33
CA CYS A 49 4.17 -9.64 2.48
C CYS A 49 3.65 -8.97 1.19
N GLU A 50 4.25 -9.30 0.05
CA GLU A 50 3.84 -8.76 -1.26
C GLU A 50 2.37 -9.11 -1.54
N TYR A 51 1.99 -10.37 -1.36
CA TYR A 51 0.62 -10.82 -1.58
C TYR A 51 -0.37 -10.08 -0.67
N TYR A 52 -0.07 -9.99 0.62
CA TYR A 52 -0.90 -9.29 1.60
C TYR A 52 -1.15 -7.83 1.20
N HIS A 53 -0.10 -7.11 0.81
CA HIS A 53 -0.23 -5.71 0.43
C HIS A 53 -0.91 -5.52 -0.93
N LYS A 54 -0.70 -6.40 -1.92
CA LYS A 54 -1.47 -6.36 -3.18
C LYS A 54 -2.96 -6.54 -2.90
N ALA A 55 -3.33 -7.52 -2.07
CA ALA A 55 -4.73 -7.78 -1.72
C ALA A 55 -5.39 -6.56 -1.04
N LEU A 56 -4.71 -5.93 -0.08
CA LEU A 56 -5.23 -4.72 0.56
C LEU A 56 -5.32 -3.54 -0.40
N ALA A 57 -4.33 -3.35 -1.28
CA ALA A 57 -4.36 -2.28 -2.27
C ALA A 57 -5.60 -2.39 -3.18
N HIS A 58 -5.88 -3.61 -3.68
CA HIS A 58 -7.06 -3.87 -4.47
C HIS A 58 -8.36 -3.71 -3.68
N ARG A 59 -8.41 -4.14 -2.42
CA ARG A 59 -9.56 -3.93 -1.54
C ARG A 59 -9.90 -2.45 -1.40
N TYR A 60 -8.93 -1.62 -1.04
CA TYR A 60 -9.16 -0.19 -0.86
C TYR A 60 -9.46 0.54 -2.18
N LYS A 61 -8.87 0.10 -3.29
CA LYS A 61 -9.24 0.59 -4.63
C LYS A 61 -10.70 0.26 -4.96
N GLY A 62 -11.19 -0.92 -4.59
CA GLY A 62 -12.58 -1.31 -4.75
C GLY A 62 -13.53 -0.48 -3.88
N ILE A 63 -13.14 -0.18 -2.63
CA ILE A 63 -13.91 0.71 -1.74
C ILE A 63 -14.01 2.12 -2.35
N ALA A 64 -12.90 2.71 -2.81
CA ALA A 64 -12.91 4.02 -3.46
C ALA A 64 -13.86 4.07 -4.66
N ALA A 65 -13.82 3.03 -5.52
CA ALA A 65 -14.69 2.95 -6.69
C ALA A 65 -16.17 2.81 -6.32
N ALA A 66 -16.50 2.11 -5.23
CA ALA A 66 -17.87 1.96 -4.75
C ALA A 66 -18.40 3.25 -4.08
N GLU A 67 -17.52 4.05 -3.47
CA GLU A 67 -17.86 5.32 -2.84
C GLU A 67 -18.02 6.48 -3.84
N GLY A 68 -17.82 6.24 -5.15
CA GLY A 68 -18.03 7.23 -6.21
C GLY A 68 -17.04 8.39 -6.20
N MET A 69 -15.87 8.21 -5.58
CA MET A 69 -14.76 9.18 -5.57
C MET A 69 -13.89 9.11 -6.82
#